data_AF-C4YC73-F1
#
_entry.id   AF-C4YC73-F1
#
_cell.length_a   1.000
_cell.length_b   1.000
_cell.length_c   1.000
_cell.angle_alpha   90.00
_cell.angle_beta   90.00
_cell.angle_gamma   90.00
#
_symmetry.space_group_name_H-M   'P 1'
#
loop_
_entity.id
_entity.type
_entity.pdbx_description
1 polymer ?
#
loop_
_entity_poly.entity_id
_entity_poly.type
_entity_poly.pdbx_seq_one_letter_code
_entity_poly.pdbx_strand_id
1 'polypeptide(L)'
;MHYVNQFLTHSDWRNKDIAIYLFTSLAAKGSVTNIGVTSTNMLVDVVQFFTDNIATYLMNDAAPILKTDAVKYIMTFRNQLTKEQLITTIPLLINHLKNPNVVVYTYAAITLDKLFSMTSFTNAKHTLVFDKHDIQPFIHDLLNNLFPLILSHSAPEKLSENEFLIKTVMQVLNTAEDTIDEKFKMTVIEQFLSILSIIAKNPANPRFTHYVFESMGLLIKFGSDPSRVNNYINSIMPSLLQILSEDVQEFVPYTFQILAYLLENLPKSNPLPAQYSTLVKPLMSPAVWEYRGNVPGITRLLIAIMAHDPTPFVSNPQELTPLLGVFQKLIASRANDTYG
;
A
#
# COMPACT_ATOMS: atom_id res chain seq x y z
N MET A 1 -17.15 -21.37 -29.30
CA MET A 1 -17.04 -20.11 -30.07
C MET A 1 -18.32 -19.66 -30.76
N HIS A 2 -19.22 -20.55 -31.24
CA HIS A 2 -20.46 -20.14 -31.94
C HIS A 2 -21.28 -19.07 -31.20
N TYR A 3 -21.63 -19.30 -29.93
CA TYR A 3 -22.41 -18.33 -29.14
C TYR A 3 -21.65 -17.03 -28.84
N VAL A 4 -20.35 -17.10 -28.58
CA VAL A 4 -19.51 -15.90 -28.36
C VAL A 4 -19.57 -15.00 -29.60
N ASN A 5 -19.37 -15.58 -30.79
CA ASN A 5 -19.42 -14.82 -32.03
C ASN A 5 -20.82 -14.25 -32.31
N GLN A 6 -21.88 -15.01 -32.02
CA GLN A 6 -23.25 -14.52 -32.15
C GLN A 6 -23.48 -13.27 -31.30
N PHE A 7 -23.09 -13.29 -30.03
CA PHE A 7 -23.25 -12.14 -29.15
C PHE A 7 -22.39 -10.93 -29.56
N LEU A 8 -21.20 -11.14 -30.11
CA LEU A 8 -20.33 -10.06 -30.61
C LEU A 8 -20.89 -9.33 -31.84
N THR A 9 -21.73 -9.97 -32.65
CA THR A 9 -22.34 -9.33 -33.84
C THR A 9 -23.40 -8.28 -33.48
N HIS A 10 -23.89 -8.27 -32.25
CA HIS A 10 -24.87 -7.28 -31.80
C HIS A 10 -24.20 -5.96 -31.41
N SER A 11 -24.90 -4.85 -31.69
CA SER A 11 -24.45 -3.51 -31.31
C SER A 11 -24.70 -3.16 -29.83
N ASP A 12 -25.64 -3.84 -29.16
CA ASP A 12 -25.93 -3.64 -27.74
C ASP A 12 -24.75 -4.07 -26.87
N TRP A 13 -24.32 -3.18 -25.98
CA TRP A 13 -23.22 -3.40 -25.05
C TRP A 13 -23.47 -4.60 -24.12
N ARG A 14 -24.73 -4.92 -23.80
CA ARG A 14 -25.08 -6.08 -22.96
C ARG A 14 -24.69 -7.41 -23.60
N ASN A 15 -24.90 -7.53 -24.91
CA ASN A 15 -24.51 -8.73 -25.64
C ASN A 15 -22.98 -8.86 -25.69
N LYS A 16 -22.28 -7.74 -25.85
CA LYS A 16 -20.82 -7.71 -25.83
C LYS A 16 -20.25 -8.11 -24.47
N ASP A 17 -20.80 -7.60 -23.37
CA ASP A 17 -20.45 -8.03 -22.00
C ASP A 17 -20.65 -9.56 -21.83
N ILE A 18 -21.83 -10.08 -22.21
CA ILE A 18 -22.11 -11.53 -22.18
C ILE A 18 -21.08 -12.32 -23.00
N ALA A 19 -20.70 -11.83 -24.18
CA ALA A 19 -19.70 -12.48 -25.02
C ALA A 19 -18.34 -12.55 -24.34
N ILE A 20 -17.89 -11.45 -23.72
CA ILE A 20 -16.62 -11.37 -22.99
C ILE A 20 -16.65 -12.31 -21.78
N TYR A 21 -17.75 -12.33 -21.04
CA TYR A 21 -17.91 -13.21 -19.88
C TYR A 21 -17.87 -14.70 -20.27
N LEU A 22 -18.61 -15.08 -21.32
CA LEU A 22 -18.61 -16.46 -21.84
C LEU A 22 -17.23 -16.87 -22.35
N PHE A 23 -16.56 -16.01 -23.11
CA PHE A 23 -15.22 -16.28 -23.60
C PHE A 23 -14.24 -16.47 -22.43
N THR A 24 -14.25 -15.55 -21.47
CA THR A 24 -13.37 -15.61 -20.29
C THR A 24 -13.56 -16.92 -19.51
N SER A 25 -14.81 -17.33 -19.32
CA SER A 25 -15.17 -18.58 -18.63
C SER A 25 -14.74 -19.84 -19.39
N LEU A 26 -14.79 -19.81 -20.73
CA LEU A 26 -14.34 -20.92 -21.58
C LEU A 26 -12.81 -21.00 -21.71
N ALA A 27 -12.15 -19.84 -21.64
CA ALA A 27 -10.71 -19.70 -21.80
C ALA A 27 -9.93 -20.06 -20.54
N ALA A 28 -10.44 -19.74 -19.35
CA ALA A 28 -9.80 -20.09 -18.08
C ALA A 28 -9.92 -21.59 -17.79
N LYS A 29 -8.80 -22.32 -17.68
CA LYS A 29 -8.79 -23.69 -17.16
C LYS A 29 -8.56 -23.66 -15.64
N GLY A 30 -9.56 -24.10 -14.88
CA GLY A 30 -9.55 -24.06 -13.42
C GLY A 30 -10.11 -22.75 -12.85
N SER A 31 -9.91 -22.50 -11.56
CA SER A 31 -10.36 -21.26 -10.90
C SER A 31 -9.32 -20.15 -11.05
N VAL A 32 -9.80 -18.92 -11.26
CA VAL A 32 -8.95 -17.72 -11.20
C VAL A 32 -8.53 -17.50 -9.75
N THR A 33 -7.22 -17.54 -9.49
CA THR A 33 -6.66 -17.29 -8.14
C THR A 33 -6.11 -15.86 -8.05
N ASN A 34 -5.57 -15.49 -6.88
CA ASN A 34 -4.90 -14.20 -6.70
C ASN A 34 -3.76 -13.99 -7.72
N ILE A 35 -3.13 -15.07 -8.20
CA ILE A 35 -2.05 -15.03 -9.19
C ILE A 35 -2.60 -14.89 -10.63
N GLY A 36 -3.91 -14.93 -10.84
CA GLY A 36 -4.54 -14.87 -12.17
C GLY A 36 -4.78 -16.26 -12.76
N VAL A 37 -5.04 -16.32 -14.07
CA VAL A 37 -5.15 -17.59 -14.81
C VAL A 37 -3.76 -18.17 -15.04
N THR A 38 -3.54 -19.41 -14.62
CA THR A 38 -2.26 -20.13 -14.77
C THR A 38 -2.23 -21.03 -16.00
N SER A 39 -3.40 -21.46 -16.49
CA SER A 39 -3.53 -22.26 -17.69
C SER A 39 -4.78 -21.88 -18.47
N THR A 40 -4.67 -21.84 -19.80
CA THR A 40 -5.78 -21.52 -20.69
C THR A 40 -6.21 -22.73 -21.52
N ASN A 41 -7.42 -22.66 -22.03
CA ASN A 41 -7.94 -23.60 -22.98
C ASN A 41 -7.23 -23.43 -24.34
N MET A 42 -6.49 -24.45 -24.78
CA MET A 42 -5.72 -24.42 -26.04
C MET A 42 -6.60 -24.27 -27.30
N LEU A 43 -7.92 -24.44 -27.17
CA LEU A 43 -8.87 -24.28 -28.27
C LEU A 43 -9.26 -22.82 -28.53
N VAL A 44 -8.79 -21.88 -27.70
CA VAL A 44 -9.07 -20.45 -27.84
C VAL A 44 -7.80 -19.62 -27.68
N ASP A 45 -7.69 -18.57 -28.49
CA ASP A 45 -6.58 -17.64 -28.42
C ASP A 45 -6.99 -16.38 -27.64
N VAL A 46 -6.50 -16.26 -26.41
CA VAL A 46 -6.79 -15.14 -25.53
C VAL A 46 -6.14 -13.83 -25.96
N VAL A 47 -5.03 -13.90 -26.70
CA VAL A 47 -4.29 -12.73 -27.18
C VAL A 47 -4.98 -12.19 -28.43
N GLN A 48 -5.35 -13.06 -29.36
CA GLN A 48 -6.13 -12.68 -30.53
C GLN A 48 -7.48 -12.09 -30.13
N PHE A 49 -8.19 -12.73 -29.20
CA PHE A 49 -9.47 -12.21 -28.71
C PHE A 49 -9.35 -10.83 -28.06
N PHE A 50 -8.26 -10.59 -27.32
CA PHE A 50 -7.96 -9.28 -26.75
C PHE A 50 -7.81 -8.21 -27.84
N THR A 51 -6.97 -8.46 -28.84
CA THR A 51 -6.70 -7.52 -29.93
C THR A 51 -7.97 -7.19 -30.70
N ASP A 52 -8.76 -8.21 -31.05
CA ASP A 52 -9.92 -8.04 -31.92
C ASP A 52 -11.12 -7.42 -31.20
N ASN A 53 -11.33 -7.75 -29.92
CA ASN A 53 -12.60 -7.49 -29.24
C ASN A 53 -12.48 -6.66 -27.96
N ILE A 54 -11.29 -6.52 -27.35
CA ILE A 54 -11.13 -5.89 -26.03
C ILE A 54 -10.36 -4.58 -26.11
N ALA A 55 -9.29 -4.54 -26.92
CA ALA A 55 -8.40 -3.39 -27.01
C ALA A 55 -9.13 -2.08 -27.35
N THR A 56 -10.17 -2.16 -28.19
CA THR A 56 -10.98 -1.01 -28.58
C THR A 56 -11.70 -0.37 -27.39
N TYR A 57 -12.13 -1.14 -26.38
CA TYR A 57 -12.82 -0.63 -25.19
C TYR A 57 -11.87 0.02 -24.18
N LEU A 58 -10.57 -0.28 -24.25
CA LEU A 58 -9.55 0.39 -23.42
C LEU A 58 -9.21 1.79 -23.96
N MET A 59 -9.25 1.95 -25.29
CA MET A 59 -8.83 3.19 -25.95
C MET A 59 -9.99 4.14 -26.21
N ASN A 60 -11.13 3.62 -26.66
CA ASN A 60 -12.25 4.43 -27.12
C ASN A 60 -13.26 4.69 -26.02
N ASP A 61 -14.13 5.68 -26.26
CA ASP A 61 -15.29 5.86 -25.40
C ASP A 61 -16.29 4.71 -25.59
N ALA A 62 -16.78 4.19 -24.48
CA ALA A 62 -17.59 2.98 -24.40
C ALA A 62 -18.40 2.99 -23.10
N ALA A 63 -19.43 2.16 -23.05
CA ALA A 63 -20.20 1.96 -21.81
C ALA A 63 -19.24 1.60 -20.66
N PRO A 64 -19.43 2.15 -19.43
CA PRO A 64 -18.53 1.89 -18.30
C PRO A 64 -18.33 0.40 -18.02
N ILE A 65 -19.37 -0.42 -18.21
CA ILE A 65 -19.29 -1.88 -18.04
C ILE A 65 -18.28 -2.50 -19.00
N LEU A 66 -18.32 -2.15 -20.29
CA LEU A 66 -17.35 -2.67 -21.27
C LEU A 66 -15.91 -2.21 -20.99
N LYS A 67 -15.73 -0.99 -20.46
CA LYS A 67 -14.40 -0.54 -20.00
C LYS A 67 -13.92 -1.37 -18.82
N THR A 68 -14.79 -1.61 -17.84
CA THR A 68 -14.50 -2.49 -16.70
C THR A 68 -14.18 -3.91 -17.15
N ASP A 69 -14.94 -4.47 -18.09
CA ASP A 69 -14.70 -5.82 -18.63
C ASP A 69 -13.36 -5.90 -19.33
N ALA A 70 -12.98 -4.87 -20.08
CA ALA A 70 -11.69 -4.83 -20.75
C ALA A 70 -10.51 -4.75 -19.76
N VAL A 71 -10.63 -3.93 -18.73
CA VAL A 71 -9.64 -3.85 -17.64
C VAL A 71 -9.56 -5.19 -16.88
N LYS A 72 -10.72 -5.79 -16.56
CA LYS A 72 -10.81 -7.09 -15.89
C LYS A 72 -10.26 -8.22 -16.74
N TYR A 73 -10.36 -8.14 -18.07
CA TYR A 73 -9.76 -9.09 -18.99
C TYR A 73 -8.23 -9.07 -18.88
N ILE A 74 -7.61 -7.88 -18.89
CA ILE A 74 -6.16 -7.73 -18.63
C ILE A 74 -5.82 -8.33 -17.27
N MET A 75 -6.54 -7.95 -16.22
CA MET A 75 -6.32 -8.48 -14.88
C MET A 75 -6.36 -10.02 -14.87
N THR A 76 -7.30 -10.63 -15.57
CA THR A 76 -7.50 -12.09 -15.56
C THR A 76 -6.40 -12.83 -16.33
N PHE A 77 -6.05 -12.34 -17.51
CA PHE A 77 -5.14 -13.01 -18.45
C PHE A 77 -3.71 -12.43 -18.48
N ARG A 78 -3.34 -11.60 -17.50
CA ARG A 78 -2.01 -10.96 -17.42
C ARG A 78 -0.83 -11.93 -17.53
N ASN A 79 -0.97 -13.17 -17.07
CA ASN A 79 0.09 -14.19 -17.16
C ASN A 79 0.26 -14.78 -18.56
N GLN A 80 -0.69 -14.53 -19.46
CA GLN A 80 -0.65 -14.98 -20.85
C GLN A 80 -0.07 -13.91 -21.79
N LEU A 81 0.18 -12.70 -21.28
CA LEU A 81 0.75 -11.60 -22.03
C LEU A 81 2.25 -11.47 -21.73
N THR A 82 2.99 -11.01 -22.73
CA THR A 82 4.42 -10.68 -22.55
C THR A 82 4.58 -9.40 -21.73
N LYS A 83 5.75 -9.24 -21.09
CA LYS A 83 6.08 -8.02 -20.34
C LYS A 83 5.93 -6.75 -21.20
N GLU A 84 6.40 -6.79 -22.45
CA GLU A 84 6.29 -5.68 -23.39
C GLU A 84 4.83 -5.29 -23.65
N GLN A 85 3.97 -6.28 -23.92
CA GLN A 85 2.53 -6.04 -24.09
C GLN A 85 1.91 -5.42 -22.84
N LEU A 86 2.24 -5.94 -21.65
CA LEU A 86 1.71 -5.40 -20.40
C LEU A 86 2.17 -3.95 -20.15
N ILE A 87 3.43 -3.61 -20.46
CA ILE A 87 3.93 -2.23 -20.35
C ILE A 87 3.07 -1.28 -21.19
N THR A 88 2.69 -1.66 -22.40
CA THR A 88 1.84 -0.80 -23.25
C THR A 88 0.43 -0.57 -22.69
N THR A 89 -0.04 -1.43 -21.77
CA THR A 89 -1.34 -1.27 -21.12
C THR A 89 -1.31 -0.29 -19.94
N ILE A 90 -0.15 -0.03 -19.33
CA ILE A 90 -0.03 0.83 -18.13
C ILE A 90 -0.58 2.25 -18.38
N PRO A 91 -0.20 2.97 -19.46
CA PRO A 91 -0.75 4.30 -19.73
C PRO A 91 -2.27 4.30 -19.94
N LEU A 92 -2.82 3.23 -20.53
CA LEU A 92 -4.26 3.07 -20.73
C LEU A 92 -4.99 2.90 -19.39
N LEU A 93 -4.43 2.08 -18.50
CA LEU A 93 -4.95 1.91 -17.14
C LEU A 93 -4.88 3.19 -16.31
N ILE A 94 -3.78 3.96 -16.43
CA ILE A 94 -3.66 5.28 -15.80
C ILE A 94 -4.75 6.23 -16.33
N ASN A 95 -5.02 6.22 -17.64
CA ASN A 95 -6.10 7.02 -18.21
C ASN A 95 -7.47 6.62 -17.65
N HIS A 96 -7.71 5.34 -17.38
CA HIS A 96 -8.95 4.88 -16.75
C HIS A 96 -9.12 5.34 -15.29
N LEU A 97 -8.03 5.70 -14.58
CA LEU A 97 -8.14 6.33 -13.26
C LEU A 97 -8.86 7.68 -13.31
N LYS A 98 -8.81 8.37 -14.47
CA LYS A 98 -9.49 9.66 -14.68
C LYS A 98 -10.99 9.51 -14.99
N ASN A 99 -11.51 8.28 -15.08
CA ASN A 99 -12.91 8.05 -15.41
C ASN A 99 -13.81 8.43 -14.21
N PRO A 100 -14.97 9.07 -14.41
CA PRO A 100 -15.87 9.42 -13.31
C PRO A 100 -16.55 8.21 -12.66
N ASN A 101 -16.57 7.05 -13.32
CA ASN A 101 -17.21 5.86 -12.81
C ASN A 101 -16.32 5.12 -11.79
N VAL A 102 -16.83 4.95 -10.57
CA VAL A 102 -16.16 4.28 -9.44
C VAL A 102 -15.63 2.90 -9.78
N VAL A 103 -16.43 2.11 -10.51
CA VAL A 103 -16.06 0.73 -10.85
C VAL A 103 -14.90 0.73 -11.84
N VAL A 104 -14.90 1.63 -12.82
CA VAL A 104 -13.85 1.71 -13.85
C VAL A 104 -12.50 2.04 -13.21
N TYR A 105 -12.40 3.15 -12.46
CA TYR A 105 -11.12 3.52 -11.86
C TYR A 105 -10.67 2.54 -10.78
N THR A 106 -11.60 1.91 -10.05
CA THR A 106 -11.24 0.94 -9.01
C THR A 106 -10.67 -0.33 -9.63
N TYR A 107 -11.28 -0.86 -10.69
CA TYR A 107 -10.72 -2.00 -11.41
C TYR A 107 -9.39 -1.66 -12.10
N ALA A 108 -9.23 -0.43 -12.59
CA ALA A 108 -7.95 0.02 -13.15
C ALA A 108 -6.84 0.01 -12.07
N ALA A 109 -7.13 0.56 -10.88
CA ALA A 109 -6.21 0.52 -9.74
C ALA A 109 -5.87 -0.92 -9.31
N ILE A 110 -6.88 -1.78 -9.14
CA ILE A 110 -6.66 -3.20 -8.80
C ILE A 110 -5.81 -3.89 -9.88
N THR A 111 -6.04 -3.60 -11.15
CA THR A 111 -5.26 -4.19 -12.24
C THR A 111 -3.80 -3.74 -12.17
N LEU A 112 -3.54 -2.46 -11.92
CA LEU A 112 -2.19 -1.93 -11.70
C LEU A 112 -1.50 -2.60 -10.50
N ASP A 113 -2.18 -2.74 -9.35
CA ASP A 113 -1.69 -3.51 -8.18
C ASP A 113 -1.30 -4.94 -8.59
N LYS A 114 -2.16 -5.62 -9.36
CA LYS A 114 -1.91 -6.97 -9.83
C LYS A 114 -0.76 -7.07 -10.80
N LEU A 115 -0.55 -6.08 -11.67
CA LEU A 115 0.58 -6.07 -12.61
C LEU A 115 1.90 -5.89 -11.87
N PHE A 116 1.99 -4.90 -10.97
CA PHE A 116 3.23 -4.59 -10.25
C PHE A 116 3.60 -5.65 -9.19
N SER A 117 2.65 -6.47 -8.76
CA SER A 117 2.90 -7.62 -7.87
C SER A 117 3.10 -8.95 -8.60
N MET A 118 3.10 -8.96 -9.95
CA MET A 118 3.33 -10.19 -10.71
C MET A 118 4.73 -10.74 -10.48
N THR A 119 4.81 -12.05 -10.29
CA THR A 119 6.08 -12.79 -10.24
C THR A 119 6.21 -13.71 -11.43
N SER A 120 7.44 -13.89 -11.91
CA SER A 120 7.71 -14.80 -13.01
C SER A 120 7.56 -16.25 -12.55
N PHE A 121 6.81 -17.05 -13.32
CA PHE A 121 6.70 -18.50 -13.13
C PHE A 121 7.88 -19.28 -13.70
N THR A 122 8.71 -18.65 -14.54
CA THR A 122 9.86 -19.33 -15.17
C THR A 122 11.08 -19.35 -14.26
N ASN A 123 11.12 -18.50 -13.23
CA ASN A 123 12.21 -18.41 -12.28
C ASN A 123 11.81 -19.06 -10.95
N ALA A 124 12.59 -20.04 -10.47
CA ALA A 124 12.40 -20.66 -9.17
C ALA A 124 12.45 -19.67 -7.99
N LYS A 125 13.03 -18.48 -8.20
CA LYS A 125 13.07 -17.39 -7.20
C LYS A 125 11.83 -16.51 -7.16
N HIS A 126 10.82 -16.74 -8.02
CA HIS A 126 9.61 -15.90 -8.12
C HIS A 126 9.91 -14.40 -8.17
N THR A 127 10.89 -14.00 -8.97
CA THR A 127 11.26 -12.58 -9.15
C THR A 127 10.10 -11.80 -9.75
N LEU A 128 9.96 -10.54 -9.34
CA LEU A 128 8.96 -9.64 -9.91
C LEU A 128 9.14 -9.50 -11.43
N VAL A 129 8.03 -9.41 -12.16
CA VAL A 129 8.03 -9.19 -13.62
C VAL A 129 8.41 -7.75 -13.96
N PHE A 130 7.92 -6.81 -13.15
CA PHE A 130 8.22 -5.39 -13.24
C PHE A 130 9.23 -4.99 -12.17
N ASP A 131 10.23 -4.23 -12.58
CA ASP A 131 11.19 -3.60 -11.69
C ASP A 131 11.01 -2.08 -11.66
N LYS A 132 11.80 -1.41 -10.82
CA LYS A 132 11.74 0.04 -10.63
C LYS A 132 12.00 0.85 -11.90
N HIS A 133 12.80 0.36 -12.84
CA HIS A 133 13.09 1.06 -14.09
C HIS A 133 11.90 0.99 -15.05
N ASP A 134 11.16 -0.12 -15.06
CA ASP A 134 9.96 -0.26 -15.89
C ASP A 134 8.87 0.73 -15.49
N ILE A 135 8.70 0.96 -14.19
CA ILE A 135 7.63 1.81 -13.67
C ILE A 135 8.02 3.27 -13.51
N GLN A 136 9.32 3.58 -13.48
CA GLN A 136 9.86 4.93 -13.27
C GLN A 136 9.13 6.02 -14.10
N PRO A 137 8.86 5.82 -15.41
CA PRO A 137 8.22 6.84 -16.24
C PRO A 137 6.79 7.18 -15.80
N PHE A 138 6.14 6.28 -15.05
CA PHE A 138 4.71 6.35 -14.74
C PHE A 138 4.42 6.75 -13.29
N ILE A 139 5.41 6.79 -12.39
CA ILE A 139 5.22 7.00 -10.95
C ILE A 139 4.45 8.29 -10.65
N HIS A 140 4.89 9.41 -11.24
CA HIS A 140 4.26 10.71 -10.99
C HIS A 140 2.80 10.71 -11.45
N ASP A 141 2.54 10.21 -12.65
CA ASP A 141 1.18 10.14 -13.19
C ASP A 141 0.30 9.21 -12.36
N LEU A 142 0.81 8.06 -11.92
CA LEU A 142 0.07 7.14 -11.06
C LEU A 142 -0.34 7.81 -9.75
N LEU A 143 0.62 8.38 -9.01
CA LEU A 143 0.34 8.99 -7.71
C LEU A 143 -0.53 10.24 -7.84
N ASN A 144 -0.29 11.09 -8.84
CA ASN A 144 -1.08 12.29 -9.09
C ASN A 144 -2.52 12.00 -9.53
N ASN A 145 -2.82 10.81 -10.08
CA ASN A 145 -4.19 10.40 -10.37
C ASN A 145 -4.84 9.65 -9.19
N LEU A 146 -4.07 8.90 -8.39
CA LEU A 146 -4.60 8.12 -7.25
C LEU A 146 -4.93 8.99 -6.03
N PHE A 147 -4.07 9.93 -5.64
CA PHE A 147 -4.31 10.74 -4.44
C PHE A 147 -5.58 11.61 -4.52
N PRO A 148 -5.88 12.30 -5.64
CA PRO A 148 -7.14 13.03 -5.76
C PRO A 148 -8.39 12.14 -5.68
N LEU A 149 -8.33 10.90 -6.16
CA LEU A 149 -9.43 9.95 -6.02
C LEU A 149 -9.64 9.56 -4.56
N ILE A 150 -8.55 9.32 -3.81
CA ILE A 150 -8.61 9.00 -2.38
C ILE A 150 -9.15 10.19 -1.58
N LEU A 151 -8.64 11.39 -1.86
CA LEU A 151 -9.00 12.63 -1.17
C LEU A 151 -10.27 13.32 -1.71
N SER A 152 -11.02 12.62 -2.57
CA SER A 152 -12.26 13.14 -3.15
C SER A 152 -13.36 13.37 -2.12
N HIS A 153 -13.28 12.72 -0.96
CA HIS A 153 -14.25 12.83 0.13
C HIS A 153 -13.57 13.29 1.41
N SER A 154 -14.24 14.18 2.15
CA SER A 154 -13.75 14.71 3.43
C SER A 154 -14.22 13.92 4.65
N ALA A 155 -15.26 13.09 4.51
CA ALA A 155 -15.77 12.25 5.59
C ALA A 155 -14.85 11.02 5.79
N PRO A 156 -14.40 10.71 7.02
CA PRO A 156 -13.45 9.62 7.29
C PRO A 156 -13.86 8.26 6.73
N GLU A 157 -15.14 7.92 6.86
CA GLU A 157 -15.71 6.63 6.45
C GLU A 157 -15.76 6.52 4.93
N LYS A 158 -16.02 7.64 4.24
CA LYS A 158 -16.06 7.70 2.78
C LYS A 158 -14.67 7.76 2.16
N LEU A 159 -13.74 8.48 2.78
CA LEU A 159 -12.34 8.50 2.36
C LEU A 159 -11.73 7.09 2.42
N SER A 160 -12.01 6.35 3.49
CA SER A 160 -11.45 5.01 3.73
C SER A 160 -12.27 3.84 3.11
N GLU A 161 -13.35 4.14 2.37
CA GLU A 161 -14.24 3.15 1.77
C GLU A 161 -13.51 2.29 0.71
N ASN A 162 -12.67 2.92 -0.12
CA ASN A 162 -11.99 2.24 -1.22
C ASN A 162 -10.53 1.91 -0.91
N GLU A 163 -10.32 0.79 -0.22
CA GLU A 163 -8.97 0.30 0.14
C GLU A 163 -8.10 -0.06 -1.05
N PHE A 164 -8.68 -0.29 -2.23
CA PHE A 164 -7.91 -0.70 -3.41
C PHE A 164 -7.06 0.44 -3.96
N LEU A 165 -7.51 1.70 -3.82
CA LEU A 165 -6.74 2.86 -4.26
C LEU A 165 -5.46 3.01 -3.44
N ILE A 166 -5.59 3.01 -2.11
CA ILE A 166 -4.43 3.14 -1.21
C ILE A 166 -3.50 1.93 -1.30
N LYS A 167 -4.06 0.72 -1.49
CA LYS A 167 -3.26 -0.48 -1.75
C LYS A 167 -2.44 -0.35 -3.04
N THR A 168 -3.04 0.21 -4.09
CA THR A 168 -2.34 0.46 -5.36
C THR A 168 -1.22 1.48 -5.17
N VAL A 169 -1.45 2.55 -4.41
CA VAL A 169 -0.41 3.51 -4.02
C VAL A 169 0.74 2.79 -3.32
N MET A 170 0.44 1.98 -2.29
CA MET A 170 1.46 1.20 -1.57
C MET A 170 2.27 0.31 -2.52
N GLN A 171 1.62 -0.39 -3.45
CA GLN A 171 2.30 -1.25 -4.41
C GLN A 171 3.18 -0.46 -5.38
N VAL A 172 2.75 0.72 -5.83
CA VAL A 172 3.58 1.63 -6.65
C VAL A 172 4.82 2.04 -5.87
N LEU A 173 4.68 2.46 -4.62
CA LEU A 173 5.80 2.85 -3.77
C LEU A 173 6.78 1.70 -3.51
N ASN A 174 6.26 0.50 -3.25
CA ASN A 174 7.07 -0.70 -3.03
C ASN A 174 7.89 -1.09 -4.26
N THR A 175 7.32 -0.91 -5.45
CA THR A 175 7.98 -1.24 -6.73
C THR A 175 8.95 -0.14 -7.16
N ALA A 176 8.68 1.12 -6.80
CA ALA A 176 9.49 2.27 -7.18
C ALA A 176 10.78 2.39 -6.38
N GLU A 177 10.76 1.90 -5.13
CA GLU A 177 11.91 1.95 -4.24
C GLU A 177 12.48 3.37 -4.13
N ASP A 178 13.76 3.55 -4.48
CA ASP A 178 14.56 4.77 -4.40
C ASP A 178 14.43 5.67 -5.64
N THR A 179 13.63 5.31 -6.64
CA THR A 179 13.51 6.10 -7.88
C THR A 179 12.65 7.36 -7.73
N ILE A 180 11.89 7.47 -6.63
CA ILE A 180 11.04 8.63 -6.35
C ILE A 180 11.93 9.78 -5.90
N ASP A 181 11.86 10.91 -6.62
CA ASP A 181 12.62 12.09 -6.26
C ASP A 181 12.22 12.63 -4.88
N GLU A 182 13.18 13.23 -4.18
CA GLU A 182 13.02 13.66 -2.79
C GLU A 182 11.91 14.70 -2.61
N LYS A 183 11.77 15.62 -3.57
CA LYS A 183 10.79 16.70 -3.48
C LYS A 183 9.37 16.13 -3.57
N PHE A 184 9.15 15.23 -4.53
CA PHE A 184 7.87 14.56 -4.71
C PHE A 184 7.58 13.62 -3.55
N LYS A 185 8.60 12.93 -3.01
CA LYS A 185 8.47 12.09 -1.81
C LYS A 185 7.92 12.88 -0.61
N MET A 186 8.43 14.08 -0.36
CA MET A 186 7.90 14.95 0.70
C MET A 186 6.44 15.33 0.46
N THR A 187 6.06 15.65 -0.79
CA THR A 187 4.65 15.89 -1.14
C THR A 187 3.79 14.66 -0.85
N VAL A 188 4.25 13.45 -1.18
CA VAL A 188 3.53 12.21 -0.90
C VAL A 188 3.37 11.97 0.62
N ILE A 189 4.41 12.26 1.42
CA ILE A 189 4.34 12.20 2.89
C ILE A 189 3.25 13.14 3.40
N GLU A 190 3.22 14.39 2.93
CA GLU A 190 2.19 15.37 3.33
C GLU A 190 0.77 14.89 2.99
N GLN A 191 0.57 14.25 1.83
CA GLN A 191 -0.72 13.65 1.47
C GLN A 191 -1.11 12.53 2.44
N PHE A 192 -0.18 11.64 2.83
CA PHE A 192 -0.49 10.59 3.82
C PHE A 192 -0.78 11.14 5.21
N LEU A 193 -0.05 12.16 5.67
CA LEU A 193 -0.32 12.81 6.95
C LEU A 193 -1.70 13.49 6.95
N SER A 194 -2.08 14.12 5.83
CA SER A 194 -3.43 14.66 5.63
C SER A 194 -4.49 13.56 5.72
N ILE A 195 -4.29 12.44 5.02
CA ILE A 195 -5.19 11.27 5.09
C ILE A 195 -5.32 10.78 6.55
N LEU A 196 -4.21 10.55 7.25
CA LEU A 196 -4.19 10.11 8.65
C LEU A 196 -4.97 11.07 9.56
N SER A 197 -4.79 12.38 9.39
CA SER A 197 -5.50 13.40 10.19
C SER A 197 -7.02 13.36 9.99
N ILE A 198 -7.48 12.95 8.81
CA ILE A 198 -8.90 12.82 8.50
C ILE A 198 -9.43 11.51 9.08
N ILE A 199 -8.77 10.38 8.80
CA ILE A 199 -9.26 9.06 9.22
C ILE A 199 -9.11 8.81 10.73
N ALA A 200 -8.22 9.52 11.41
CA ALA A 200 -8.09 9.49 12.88
C ALA A 200 -9.38 9.92 13.60
N LYS A 201 -10.19 10.77 12.98
CA LYS A 201 -11.47 11.24 13.56
C LYS A 201 -12.50 10.14 13.69
N ASN A 202 -12.48 9.16 12.78
CA ASN A 202 -13.31 7.96 12.85
C ASN A 202 -12.68 6.82 12.01
N PRO A 203 -11.83 5.98 12.63
CA PRO A 203 -11.22 4.83 11.95
C PRO A 203 -12.27 3.80 11.51
N ALA A 204 -12.59 3.75 10.21
CA ALA A 204 -13.64 2.87 9.70
C ALA A 204 -13.12 1.60 8.99
N ASN A 205 -12.01 1.69 8.25
CA ASN A 205 -11.45 0.58 7.48
C ASN A 205 -10.01 0.23 7.91
N PRO A 206 -9.80 -0.88 8.66
CA PRO A 206 -8.47 -1.24 9.15
C PRO A 206 -7.47 -1.61 8.05
N ARG A 207 -7.94 -2.13 6.90
CA ARG A 207 -7.06 -2.44 5.76
C ARG A 207 -6.56 -1.17 5.11
N PHE A 208 -7.45 -0.19 4.94
CA PHE A 208 -7.07 1.13 4.43
C PHE A 208 -6.00 1.75 5.33
N THR A 209 -6.24 1.81 6.65
CA THR A 209 -5.28 2.30 7.64
C THR A 209 -3.94 1.57 7.55
N HIS A 210 -3.96 0.23 7.49
CA HIS A 210 -2.75 -0.58 7.35
C HIS A 210 -1.94 -0.16 6.13
N TYR A 211 -2.56 -0.05 4.94
CA TYR A 211 -1.88 0.35 3.72
C TYR A 211 -1.33 1.78 3.76
N VAL A 212 -1.97 2.71 4.47
CA VAL A 212 -1.41 4.07 4.69
C VAL A 212 -0.11 4.00 5.48
N PHE A 213 -0.10 3.28 6.61
CA PHE A 213 1.09 3.16 7.45
C PHE A 213 2.22 2.37 6.78
N GLU A 214 1.91 1.29 6.07
CA GLU A 214 2.88 0.56 5.25
C GLU A 214 3.49 1.47 4.17
N SER A 215 2.66 2.28 3.51
CA SER A 215 3.14 3.26 2.52
C SER A 215 4.11 4.27 3.13
N MET A 216 3.82 4.77 4.34
CA MET A 216 4.76 5.63 5.07
C MET A 216 6.06 4.90 5.41
N GLY A 217 5.98 3.65 5.85
CA GLY A 217 7.16 2.81 6.11
C GLY A 217 8.04 2.65 4.87
N LEU A 218 7.45 2.40 3.71
CA LEU A 218 8.15 2.28 2.43
C LEU A 218 8.86 3.59 2.04
N LEU A 219 8.19 4.74 2.20
CA LEU A 219 8.80 6.05 1.91
C LEU A 219 10.03 6.32 2.77
N ILE A 220 9.97 5.97 4.05
CA ILE A 220 11.11 6.09 4.97
C ILE A 220 12.22 5.11 4.55
N LYS A 221 11.86 3.84 4.33
CA LYS A 221 12.81 2.77 3.96
C LYS A 221 13.65 3.13 2.73
N PHE A 222 13.02 3.62 1.68
CA PHE A 222 13.69 3.99 0.44
C PHE A 222 14.10 5.47 0.38
N GLY A 223 13.87 6.24 1.45
CA GLY A 223 14.35 7.61 1.62
C GLY A 223 15.46 7.77 2.65
N SER A 224 15.92 6.66 3.25
CA SER A 224 16.87 6.64 4.37
C SER A 224 18.31 6.97 3.96
N ASP A 225 18.51 8.05 3.20
CA ASP A 225 19.80 8.74 3.19
C ASP A 225 20.01 9.31 4.60
N PRO A 226 21.07 8.91 5.33
CA PRO A 226 21.42 9.39 6.66
C PRO A 226 21.29 10.91 6.85
N SER A 227 21.55 11.69 5.80
CA SER A 227 21.51 13.14 5.83
C SER A 227 20.08 13.73 5.90
N ARG A 228 19.05 12.95 5.56
CA ARG A 228 17.66 13.43 5.36
C ARG A 228 16.68 12.96 6.42
N VAL A 229 17.05 11.97 7.22
CA VAL A 229 16.17 11.39 8.25
C VAL A 229 15.66 12.43 9.24
N ASN A 230 16.47 13.44 9.58
CA ASN A 230 16.03 14.57 10.40
C ASN A 230 14.84 15.32 9.79
N ASN A 231 14.81 15.51 8.48
CA ASN A 231 13.70 16.18 7.80
C ASN A 231 12.42 15.35 7.90
N TYR A 232 12.52 14.03 7.72
CA TYR A 232 11.37 13.14 7.91
C TYR A 232 10.86 13.15 9.34
N ILE A 233 11.76 13.11 10.33
CA ILE A 233 11.38 13.22 11.75
C ILE A 233 10.63 14.53 11.98
N ASN A 234 11.17 15.66 11.52
CA ASN A 234 10.57 16.98 11.73
C ASN A 234 9.19 17.12 11.07
N SER A 235 8.96 16.45 9.93
CA SER A 235 7.68 16.49 9.22
C SER A 235 6.65 15.48 9.74
N ILE A 236 7.06 14.26 10.05
CA ILE A 236 6.15 13.14 10.37
C ILE A 236 5.81 13.09 11.86
N MET A 237 6.81 13.31 12.74
CA MET A 237 6.65 13.13 14.17
C MET A 237 5.52 13.99 14.77
N PRO A 238 5.35 15.28 14.43
CA PRO A 238 4.29 16.09 15.04
C PRO A 238 2.89 15.50 14.85
N SER A 239 2.57 15.04 13.64
CA SER A 239 1.28 14.42 13.33
C SER A 239 1.10 13.08 14.06
N LEU A 240 2.16 12.29 14.16
CA LEU A 240 2.12 11.02 14.90
C LEU A 240 1.91 11.23 16.40
N LEU A 241 2.56 12.24 17.01
CA LEU A 241 2.34 12.60 18.41
C LEU A 241 0.92 13.10 18.66
N GLN A 242 0.35 13.85 17.71
CA GLN A 242 -1.05 14.26 17.78
C GLN A 242 -1.99 13.05 17.81
N ILE A 243 -1.79 12.05 16.95
CA ILE A 243 -2.58 10.81 16.94
C ILE A 243 -2.50 10.08 18.30
N LEU A 244 -1.31 10.03 18.91
CA LEU A 244 -1.16 9.44 20.25
C LEU A 244 -1.90 10.26 21.32
N SER A 245 -1.91 11.59 21.21
CA SER A 245 -2.60 12.47 22.16
C SER A 245 -4.13 12.40 22.05
N GLU A 246 -4.65 12.10 20.86
CA GLU A 246 -6.08 11.90 20.59
C GLU A 246 -6.57 10.50 20.99
N ASP A 247 -5.67 9.63 21.46
CA ASP A 247 -5.95 8.28 21.96
C ASP A 247 -6.66 7.36 20.95
N VAL A 248 -6.32 7.50 19.66
CA VAL A 248 -6.86 6.68 18.56
C VAL A 248 -6.22 5.29 18.56
N GLN A 249 -6.77 4.37 19.38
CA GLN A 249 -6.19 3.05 19.69
C GLN A 249 -5.83 2.22 18.46
N GLU A 250 -6.60 2.30 17.38
CA GLU A 250 -6.35 1.57 16.14
C GLU A 250 -5.03 1.96 15.46
N PHE A 251 -4.55 3.19 15.70
CA PHE A 251 -3.37 3.75 15.04
C PHE A 251 -2.13 3.65 15.94
N VAL A 252 -2.31 3.59 17.26
CA VAL A 252 -1.22 3.57 18.25
C VAL A 252 -0.12 2.53 17.92
N PRO A 253 -0.41 1.26 17.59
CA PRO A 253 0.63 0.29 17.25
C PRO A 253 1.48 0.71 16.05
N TYR A 254 0.84 1.25 15.00
CA TYR A 254 1.53 1.69 13.78
C TYR A 254 2.35 2.95 14.03
N THR A 255 1.79 3.88 14.80
CA THR A 255 2.48 5.11 15.18
C THR A 255 3.79 4.80 15.90
N PHE A 256 3.79 3.89 16.87
CA PHE A 256 5.03 3.49 17.55
C PHE A 256 6.03 2.81 16.62
N GLN A 257 5.58 1.98 15.68
CA GLN A 257 6.46 1.33 14.70
C GLN A 257 7.13 2.35 13.77
N ILE A 258 6.41 3.36 13.29
CA ILE A 258 6.97 4.41 12.43
C ILE A 258 7.94 5.28 13.22
N LEU A 259 7.60 5.69 14.45
CA LEU A 259 8.51 6.45 15.31
C LEU A 259 9.80 5.68 15.59
N ALA A 260 9.69 4.38 15.91
CA ALA A 260 10.87 3.54 16.12
C ALA A 260 11.70 3.46 14.83
N TYR A 261 11.07 3.24 13.69
CA TYR A 261 11.77 3.11 12.41
C TYR A 261 12.47 4.40 11.97
N LEU A 262 11.87 5.57 12.21
CA LEU A 262 12.52 6.86 11.97
C LEU A 262 13.80 7.01 12.82
N LEU A 263 13.74 6.62 14.09
CA LEU A 263 14.88 6.70 14.99
C LEU A 263 15.97 5.67 14.67
N GLU A 264 15.60 4.46 14.29
CA GLU A 264 16.54 3.41 13.85
C GLU A 264 17.36 3.82 12.63
N ASN A 265 16.80 4.65 11.74
CA ASN A 265 17.50 5.19 10.57
C ASN A 265 18.26 6.49 10.87
N LEU A 266 18.08 7.10 12.04
CA LEU A 266 18.78 8.33 12.41
C LEU A 266 20.26 8.01 12.74
N PRO A 267 21.23 8.67 12.09
CA PRO A 267 22.64 8.42 12.38
C PRO A 267 22.99 8.70 13.84
N LYS A 268 23.80 7.83 14.45
CA LYS A 268 24.26 7.99 15.85
C LYS A 268 25.11 9.24 16.08
N SER A 269 25.63 9.85 15.01
CA SER A 269 26.32 11.14 15.09
C SER A 269 25.38 12.29 15.42
N ASN A 270 24.08 12.13 15.15
CA ASN A 270 23.07 13.13 15.46
C ASN A 270 22.62 12.94 16.91
N PRO A 271 22.32 14.02 17.65
CA PRO A 271 21.75 13.89 18.99
C PRO A 271 20.34 13.29 18.91
N LEU A 272 19.91 12.61 19.97
CA LEU A 272 18.54 12.15 20.13
C LEU A 272 17.59 13.38 20.10
N PRO A 273 16.59 13.43 19.20
CA PRO A 273 15.59 14.49 19.22
C PRO A 273 14.86 14.55 20.57
N ALA A 274 14.72 15.76 21.13
CA ALA A 274 14.19 15.97 22.48
C ALA A 274 12.81 15.34 22.71
N GLN A 275 11.99 15.25 21.66
CA GLN A 275 10.67 14.63 21.68
C GLN A 275 10.74 13.12 22.01
N TYR A 276 11.79 12.40 21.60
CA TYR A 276 11.94 10.99 21.99
C TYR A 276 12.25 10.86 23.48
N SER A 277 13.09 11.74 24.03
CA SER A 277 13.38 11.76 25.46
C SER A 277 12.13 12.02 26.30
N THR A 278 11.23 12.89 25.84
CA THR A 278 9.97 13.17 26.56
C THR A 278 8.97 12.01 26.49
N LEU A 279 9.04 11.14 25.47
CA LEU A 279 8.20 9.95 25.35
C LEU A 279 8.58 8.83 26.33
N VAL A 280 9.83 8.77 26.80
CA VAL A 280 10.33 7.66 27.64
C VAL A 280 9.48 7.45 28.89
N LYS A 281 9.20 8.52 29.64
CA LYS A 281 8.42 8.43 30.89
C LYS A 281 6.97 7.94 30.66
N PRO A 282 6.19 8.51 29.72
CA PRO A 282 4.89 7.97 29.34
C PRO A 282 4.92 6.51 28.87
N LEU A 283 5.91 6.11 28.07
CA LEU A 283 6.03 4.74 27.54
C LEU A 283 6.35 3.71 28.62
N MET A 284 6.96 4.11 29.74
CA MET A 284 7.19 3.22 30.89
C MET A 284 5.98 3.12 31.84
N SER A 285 4.90 3.87 31.59
CA SER A 285 3.68 3.78 32.40
C SER A 285 2.99 2.42 32.22
N PRO A 286 2.59 1.70 33.28
CA PRO A 286 1.95 0.38 33.16
C PRO A 286 0.72 0.36 32.24
N ALA A 287 -0.02 1.47 32.16
CA ALA A 287 -1.26 1.60 31.39
C ALA A 287 -1.07 1.35 29.89
N VAL A 288 0.05 1.81 29.29
CA VAL A 288 0.27 1.64 27.85
C VAL A 288 0.58 0.18 27.46
N TRP A 289 0.97 -0.64 28.44
CA TRP A 289 1.30 -2.05 28.29
C TRP A 289 0.13 -3.00 28.54
N GLU A 290 -1.06 -2.50 28.84
CA GLU A 290 -2.28 -3.33 28.95
C GLU A 290 -2.83 -3.72 27.57
N TYR A 291 -2.60 -2.87 26.57
CA TYR A 291 -3.04 -3.11 25.20
C TYR A 291 -2.06 -4.02 24.46
N ARG A 292 -2.45 -5.29 24.28
CA ARG A 292 -1.60 -6.33 23.63
C ARG A 292 -1.08 -5.92 22.25
N GLY A 293 -1.88 -5.20 21.46
CA GLY A 293 -1.46 -4.71 20.13
C GLY A 293 -0.34 -3.68 20.17
N ASN A 294 -0.17 -2.96 21.28
CA ASN A 294 0.84 -1.91 21.41
C ASN A 294 2.21 -2.47 21.83
N VAL A 295 2.23 -3.64 22.51
CA VAL A 295 3.45 -4.23 23.09
C VAL A 295 4.61 -4.31 22.11
N PRO A 296 4.46 -4.83 20.87
CA PRO A 296 5.59 -4.90 19.93
C PRO A 296 6.12 -3.52 19.51
N GLY A 297 5.21 -2.57 19.27
CA GLY A 297 5.55 -1.21 18.86
C GLY A 297 6.26 -0.41 19.96
N ILE A 298 5.74 -0.46 21.19
CA ILE A 298 6.34 0.20 22.35
C ILE A 298 7.72 -0.38 22.62
N THR A 299 7.84 -1.72 22.63
CA THR A 299 9.11 -2.41 22.86
C THR A 299 10.16 -1.98 21.83
N ARG A 300 9.79 -2.02 20.54
CA ARG A 300 10.69 -1.58 19.45
C ARG A 300 11.13 -0.12 19.63
N LEU A 301 10.22 0.78 19.99
CA LEU A 301 10.52 2.19 20.21
C LEU A 301 11.46 2.40 21.40
N LEU A 302 11.22 1.76 22.55
CA LEU A 302 12.10 1.87 23.71
C LEU A 302 13.50 1.33 23.42
N ILE A 303 13.61 0.20 22.72
CA ILE A 303 14.90 -0.36 22.28
C ILE A 303 15.60 0.61 21.33
N ALA A 304 14.87 1.21 20.37
CA ALA A 304 15.44 2.19 19.45
C ALA A 304 15.98 3.43 20.17
N ILE A 305 15.24 3.97 21.16
CA ILE A 305 15.71 5.10 21.98
C ILE A 305 16.96 4.70 22.75
N MET A 306 16.94 3.56 23.44
CA MET A 306 18.06 3.09 24.25
C MET A 306 19.33 2.82 23.42
N ALA A 307 19.17 2.27 22.21
CA ALA A 307 20.28 1.99 21.31
C ALA A 307 20.91 3.26 20.70
N HIS A 308 20.14 4.35 20.64
CA HIS A 308 20.55 5.66 20.13
C HIS A 308 21.17 6.52 21.24
N ASP A 309 20.45 6.72 22.34
CA ASP A 309 20.94 7.39 23.55
C ASP A 309 20.28 6.78 24.82
N PRO A 310 21.04 6.09 25.68
CA PRO A 310 20.51 5.48 26.89
C PRO A 310 20.31 6.49 28.04
N THR A 311 20.83 7.72 27.93
CA THR A 311 20.81 8.74 29.00
C THR A 311 19.40 8.98 29.59
N PRO A 312 18.31 9.03 28.81
CA PRO A 312 16.96 9.20 29.34
C PRO A 312 16.46 8.08 30.28
N PHE A 313 17.15 6.93 30.33
CA PHE A 313 16.78 5.79 31.19
C PHE A 313 17.65 5.67 32.44
N VAL A 314 18.83 6.31 32.45
CA VAL A 314 19.87 6.09 33.47
C VAL A 314 20.37 7.38 34.11
N SER A 315 19.72 8.52 33.82
CA SER A 315 20.13 9.81 34.40
C SER A 315 20.00 9.80 35.92
N ASN A 316 19.03 9.05 36.46
CA ASN A 316 18.88 8.80 37.88
C ASN A 316 18.61 7.31 38.17
N PRO A 317 19.08 6.74 39.29
CA PRO A 317 18.78 5.35 39.67
C PRO A 317 17.28 5.04 39.76
N GLN A 318 16.44 6.06 39.99
CA GLN A 318 14.99 5.92 40.06
C GLN A 318 14.32 5.75 38.68
N GLU A 319 14.98 6.15 37.59
CA GLU A 319 14.47 6.02 36.21
C GLU A 319 14.64 4.61 35.66
N LEU A 320 15.57 3.84 36.23
CA LEU A 320 15.78 2.43 35.88
C LEU A 320 14.66 1.53 36.43
N THR A 321 14.07 1.88 37.56
CA THR A 321 13.05 1.05 38.23
C THR A 321 11.80 0.82 37.36
N PRO A 322 11.20 1.83 36.71
CA PRO A 322 10.10 1.62 35.76
C PRO A 322 10.47 0.70 34.60
N LEU A 323 11.67 0.83 34.03
CA LEU A 323 12.15 -0.03 32.95
C LEU A 323 12.25 -1.49 33.39
N LEU A 324 12.80 -1.76 34.58
CA LEU A 324 12.85 -3.10 35.16
C LEU A 324 11.45 -3.65 35.46
N GLY A 325 10.52 -2.79 35.87
CA GLY A 325 9.11 -3.16 36.04
C GLY A 325 8.45 -3.60 34.73
N VAL A 326 8.71 -2.89 33.63
CA VAL A 326 8.28 -3.29 32.28
C VAL A 326 8.88 -4.64 31.88
N PHE A 327 10.19 -4.80 32.02
CA PHE A 327 10.89 -6.06 31.74
C PHE A 327 10.28 -7.23 32.53
N GLN A 328 10.07 -7.05 33.84
CA GLN A 328 9.45 -8.05 34.71
C GLN A 328 8.03 -8.41 34.25
N LYS A 329 7.23 -7.42 33.83
CA LYS A 329 5.86 -7.65 33.32
C LYS A 329 5.88 -8.46 32.02
N LEU A 330 6.82 -8.19 31.11
CA LEU A 330 6.94 -8.89 29.83
C LEU A 330 7.37 -10.34 30.02
N ILE A 331 8.46 -10.59 30.74
CA ILE A 331 9.00 -11.95 30.95
C ILE A 331 8.06 -12.84 31.77
N ALA A 332 7.24 -12.26 32.65
CA ALA A 332 6.23 -13.00 33.42
C ALA A 332 5.02 -13.45 32.57
N SER A 333 4.84 -12.89 31.37
CA SER A 333 3.75 -13.22 30.46
C SER A 333 4.23 -14.16 29.35
N ARG A 334 3.74 -15.41 29.31
CA ARG A 334 4.06 -16.36 28.21
C ARG A 334 3.72 -15.84 26.80
N ALA A 335 2.85 -14.85 26.69
CA ALA A 335 2.48 -14.26 25.40
C ALA A 335 3.45 -13.15 24.95
N ASN A 336 4.18 -12.55 25.90
CA ASN A 336 5.04 -11.39 25.66
C ASN A 336 6.49 -11.62 26.12
N ASP A 337 6.84 -12.84 26.54
CA ASP A 337 8.15 -13.19 27.08
C ASP A 337 9.28 -12.97 26.07
N THR A 338 9.00 -13.12 24.77
CA THR A 338 9.92 -12.77 23.69
C THR A 338 10.27 -11.28 23.60
N TYR A 339 9.45 -10.40 24.20
CA TYR A 339 9.67 -8.96 24.23
C TYR A 339 10.34 -8.48 25.53
N GLY A 340 10.39 -9.33 26.56
CA GLY A 340 11.13 -9.08 27.81
C GLY A 340 12.58 -9.47 27.62
#